data_AF-A0A849TB21-F1
#
_entry.id   AF-A0A849TB21-F1
#
_cell.length_a   1.000
_cell.length_b   1.000
_cell.length_c   1.000
_cell.angle_alpha   90.00
_cell.angle_beta   90.00
_cell.angle_gamma   90.00
#
_symmetry.space_group_name_H-M   'P 1'
#
loop_
_entity.id
_entity.type
_entity.pdbx_description
1 polymer ?
#
loop_
_entity_poly.entity_id
_entity_poly.type
_entity_poly.pdbx_seq_one_letter_code
_entity_poly.pdbx_strand_id
1 'polypeptide(L)'
;MKNKNNLRLQDPFLEREREQYESPLPSREFILQILTEQGAPMADEELLAMLRIEPEEEDLFSRRLRAMERDGQIMRNRKRAICVMD
;
A
#
# COMPACT_ATOMS: atom_id res chain seq x y z
N MET A 1 -9.29 -20.94 13.50
CA MET A 1 -7.98 -20.70 12.87
C MET A 1 -8.22 -19.79 11.67
N LYS A 2 -7.86 -18.49 11.75
CA LYS A 2 -8.04 -17.60 10.60
C LYS A 2 -6.91 -17.90 9.62
N ASN A 3 -7.24 -18.50 8.48
CA ASN A 3 -6.32 -18.62 7.34
C ASN A 3 -5.84 -17.20 7.02
N LYS A 4 -4.59 -16.93 7.42
CA LYS A 4 -3.93 -15.63 7.29
C LYS A 4 -3.54 -15.45 5.82
N ASN A 5 -4.54 -15.30 4.94
CA ASN A 5 -4.33 -14.98 3.53
C ASN A 5 -3.37 -13.78 3.47
N ASN A 6 -2.24 -13.98 2.81
CA ASN A 6 -1.29 -12.91 2.57
C ASN A 6 -1.95 -11.95 1.58
N LEU A 7 -2.37 -10.77 2.04
CA LEU A 7 -3.13 -9.83 1.23
C LEU A 7 -2.35 -9.43 -0.03
N ARG A 8 -1.01 -9.38 0.06
CA ARG A 8 -0.13 -9.12 -1.09
C ARG A 8 -0.33 -10.14 -2.21
N LEU A 9 -0.67 -11.40 -1.91
CA LEU A 9 -0.91 -12.41 -2.95
C LEU A 9 -2.22 -12.18 -3.73
N GLN A 10 -3.07 -11.28 -3.27
CA GLN A 10 -4.28 -10.86 -3.99
C GLN A 10 -4.01 -9.66 -4.91
N ASP A 11 -2.80 -9.10 -4.87
CA ASP A 11 -2.39 -8.04 -5.79
C ASP A 11 -2.26 -8.62 -7.21
N PRO A 12 -3.14 -8.25 -8.15
CA PRO A 12 -3.13 -8.79 -9.51
C PRO A 12 -1.89 -8.37 -10.29
N PHE A 13 -1.13 -7.39 -9.81
CA PHE A 13 0.09 -6.89 -10.43
C PHE A 13 1.37 -7.32 -9.70
N LEU A 14 1.28 -8.19 -8.69
CA LEU A 14 2.45 -8.61 -7.90
C LEU A 14 3.52 -9.28 -8.76
N GLU A 15 3.13 -10.09 -9.75
CA GLU A 15 4.09 -10.75 -10.65
C GLU A 15 4.87 -9.73 -11.49
N ARG A 16 4.19 -8.68 -11.98
CA ARG A 16 4.81 -7.56 -12.69
C ARG A 16 5.83 -6.84 -11.81
N GLU A 17 5.51 -6.60 -10.54
CA GLU A 17 6.43 -5.96 -9.60
C GLU A 17 7.65 -6.84 -9.30
N ARG A 18 7.47 -8.17 -9.20
CA ARG A 18 8.54 -9.17 -9.00
C ARG A 18 9.54 -9.25 -10.15
N GLU A 19 9.08 -9.01 -11.38
CA GLU A 19 9.97 -8.99 -12.54
C GLU A 19 10.82 -7.72 -12.60
N GLN A 20 10.34 -6.61 -12.02
CA GLN A 20 11.00 -5.30 -12.11
C GLN A 20 11.91 -4.98 -10.92
N TYR A 21 11.64 -5.54 -9.75
CA TYR A 21 12.31 -5.20 -8.50
C TYR A 21 12.72 -6.43 -7.70
N GLU A 22 13.94 -6.41 -7.14
CA GLU A 22 14.45 -7.46 -6.26
C GLU A 22 13.66 -7.57 -4.93
N SER A 23 13.10 -6.45 -4.46
CA SER A 23 12.21 -6.37 -3.29
C SER A 23 10.84 -5.82 -3.73
N PRO A 24 9.92 -6.70 -4.18
CA PRO A 24 8.67 -6.29 -4.79
C PRO A 24 7.65 -5.86 -3.75
N LEU A 25 7.33 -4.58 -3.73
CA LEU A 25 6.27 -4.02 -2.91
C LEU A 25 4.89 -4.20 -3.56
N PRO A 26 3.79 -4.11 -2.79
CA PRO A 26 2.43 -4.10 -3.36
C PRO A 26 2.24 -2.97 -4.37
N SER A 27 1.65 -3.28 -5.52
CA SER A 27 1.44 -2.36 -6.63
C SER A 27 0.64 -1.13 -6.20
N ARG A 28 0.82 -0.03 -6.93
CA ARG A 28 0.08 1.22 -6.66
C ARG A 28 -1.42 0.99 -6.80
N GLU A 29 -1.80 0.25 -7.83
CA GLU A 29 -3.17 -0.12 -8.15
C GLU A 29 -3.82 -0.89 -7.00
N PHE A 30 -3.11 -1.84 -6.41
CA PHE A 30 -3.61 -2.60 -5.28
C PHE A 30 -3.70 -1.77 -4.00
N ILE A 31 -2.73 -0.90 -3.73
CA ILE A 31 -2.80 0.05 -2.61
C ILE A 31 -4.04 0.96 -2.75
N LEU A 32 -4.27 1.49 -3.95
CA LEU A 32 -5.45 2.32 -4.23
C LEU A 32 -6.74 1.53 -4.04
N GLN A 33 -6.82 0.31 -4.55
CA GLN A 33 -7.98 -0.56 -4.35
C GLN A 33 -8.29 -0.76 -2.86
N ILE A 34 -7.28 -1.09 -2.04
CA ILE A 34 -7.48 -1.27 -0.59
C ILE A 34 -8.00 0.03 0.04
N LEU A 35 -7.38 1.17 -0.25
CA LEU A 35 -7.79 2.45 0.32
C LEU A 35 -9.21 2.85 -0.13
N THR A 36 -9.59 2.55 -1.37
CA THR A 36 -10.95 2.76 -1.90
C THR A 36 -11.96 1.83 -1.21
N GLU A 37 -11.66 0.54 -1.06
CA GLU A 37 -12.53 -0.44 -0.41
C GLU A 37 -12.77 -0.13 1.08
N GLN A 38 -11.77 0.44 1.76
CA GLN A 38 -11.90 0.88 3.15
C GLN A 38 -12.83 2.09 3.29
N GLY A 39 -12.94 2.93 2.26
CA GLY A 39 -13.88 4.06 2.20
C GLY A 39 -13.64 5.18 3.24
N ALA A 40 -12.56 5.08 4.02
CA ALA A 40 -12.21 6.04 5.07
C ALA A 40 -10.68 6.22 5.15
N PRO A 41 -10.19 7.38 5.66
CA PRO A 41 -8.76 7.58 5.85
C PRO A 41 -8.16 6.55 6.80
N MET A 42 -7.10 5.88 6.36
CA MET A 42 -6.41 4.80 7.08
C MET A 42 -5.07 5.28 7.63
N ALA A 43 -4.69 4.88 8.85
CA ALA A 43 -3.37 5.24 9.38
C ALA A 43 -2.25 4.53 8.61
N ASP A 44 -1.09 5.17 8.46
CA ASP A 44 0.10 4.57 7.82
C ASP A 44 0.41 3.18 8.40
N GLU A 45 0.39 3.06 9.74
CA GLU A 45 0.70 1.83 10.47
C GLU A 45 -0.31 0.71 10.19
N GLU A 46 -1.58 1.04 10.04
CA GLU A 46 -2.63 0.07 9.69
C GLU A 46 -2.43 -0.47 8.28
N LEU A 47 -2.06 0.41 7.33
CA LEU A 47 -1.78 0.01 5.95
C LEU A 47 -0.55 -0.90 5.88
N LEU A 48 0.53 -0.56 6.58
CA LEU A 48 1.75 -1.39 6.69
C LEU A 48 1.43 -2.78 7.24
N ALA A 49 0.69 -2.84 8.36
CA ALA A 49 0.31 -4.10 8.99
C ALA A 49 -0.61 -4.96 8.10
N MET A 50 -1.57 -4.33 7.42
CA MET A 50 -2.51 -5.00 6.52
C MET A 50 -1.78 -5.61 5.30
N LEU A 51 -0.86 -4.85 4.73
CA LEU A 51 -0.03 -5.29 3.61
C LEU A 51 1.15 -6.16 4.02
N ARG A 52 1.40 -6.37 5.32
CA ARG A 52 2.59 -7.08 5.83
C ARG A 52 3.87 -6.57 5.18
N ILE A 53 4.05 -5.26 5.28
CA ILE A 53 5.30 -4.61 4.96
C ILE A 53 6.25 -4.90 6.12
N GLU A 54 7.37 -5.54 5.83
CA GLU A 54 8.39 -5.84 6.83
C GLU A 54 9.22 -4.58 7.15
N PRO A 55 9.89 -4.50 8.32
CA PRO A 55 10.67 -3.32 8.71
C PRO A 55 11.71 -2.88 7.67
N GLU A 56 12.31 -3.83 6.95
CA GLU A 56 13.28 -3.55 5.88
C GLU A 56 12.63 -2.97 4.62
N GLU A 57 11.32 -3.18 4.44
CA GLU A 57 10.53 -2.68 3.31
C GLU A 57 9.88 -1.31 3.59
N GLU A 58 9.78 -0.89 4.86
CA GLU A 58 9.09 0.34 5.27
C GLU A 58 9.60 1.61 4.58
N ASP A 59 10.92 1.74 4.44
CA ASP A 59 11.55 2.88 3.77
C ASP A 59 11.21 2.92 2.28
N LEU A 60 11.24 1.77 1.61
CA LEU A 60 10.87 1.63 0.20
C LEU A 60 9.38 1.91 0.00
N PHE A 61 8.54 1.39 0.90
CA PHE A 61 7.09 1.60 0.85
C PHE A 61 6.72 3.06 1.10
N SER A 62 7.39 3.72 2.04
CA SER A 62 7.23 5.15 2.29
C SER A 62 7.59 6.00 1.06
N ARG A 63 8.63 5.62 0.31
CA ARG A 63 8.97 6.28 -0.97
C ARG A 63 7.88 6.07 -2.02
N ARG A 64 7.30 4.88 -2.10
CA ARG A 64 6.16 4.58 -2.99
C ARG A 64 4.94 5.44 -2.66
N LEU A 65 4.55 5.53 -1.38
CA LEU A 65 3.45 6.39 -0.94
C LEU A 65 3.70 7.86 -1.26
N ARG A 66 4.93 8.38 -1.04
CA ARG A 66 5.27 9.76 -1.40
C ARG A 66 5.17 10.01 -2.91
N ALA A 67 5.57 9.03 -3.73
CA ALA A 67 5.41 9.15 -5.17
C ALA A 67 3.92 9.18 -5.57
N MET A 68 3.10 8.33 -4.96
CA MET A 68 1.64 8.33 -5.16
C MET A 68 0.98 9.64 -4.71
N GLU A 69 1.44 10.22 -3.60
CA GLU A 69 0.97 11.51 -3.09
C GLU A 69 1.29 12.65 -4.06
N ARG A 70 2.53 12.70 -4.54
CA ARG A 70 2.97 13.68 -5.54
C ARG A 70 2.24 13.53 -6.88
N ASP A 71 1.94 12.29 -7.27
CA ASP A 71 1.20 11.99 -8.49
C ASP A 71 -0.33 12.24 -8.32
N GLY A 72 -0.76 12.72 -7.16
CA GLY A 72 -2.16 13.08 -6.87
C GLY A 72 -3.08 11.89 -6.70
N GLN A 73 -2.56 10.69 -6.44
CA GLN A 73 -3.35 9.46 -6.29
C GLN A 73 -3.88 9.28 -4.86
N ILE A 74 -3.11 9.75 -3.87
CA ILE A 74 -3.48 9.71 -2.45
C ILE A 74 -3.14 11.04 -1.79
N MET A 75 -3.73 11.30 -0.63
CA MET A 75 -3.34 12.41 0.25
C MET A 75 -3.24 11.95 1.70
N ARG A 76 -2.41 12.67 2.48
CA ARG A 76 -2.31 12.52 3.92
C ARG A 76 -3.04 13.67 4.61
N ASN A 77 -3.99 13.33 5.47
CA ASN A 77 -4.67 14.34 6.27
C ASN A 77 -3.80 14.81 7.45
N ARG A 78 -4.27 15.80 8.23
CA ARG A 78 -3.56 16.35 9.39
C ARG A 78 -3.25 15.32 10.49
N LYS A 79 -3.96 14.19 10.51
CA LYS A 79 -3.74 13.06 11.42
C LYS A 79 -2.80 12.00 10.84
N ARG A 80 -2.15 12.29 9.71
CA ARG A 80 -1.30 11.36 8.95
C ARG A 80 -2.03 10.11 8.44
N ALA A 81 -3.35 10.16 8.33
CA ALA A 81 -4.11 9.09 7.69
C ALA A 81 -4.15 9.31 6.17
N ILE A 82 -3.99 8.23 5.42
CA ILE A 82 -3.98 8.15 3.96
C ILE A 82 -5.40 7.96 3.45
N CYS A 83 -5.78 8.73 2.42
CA CYS A 83 -7.00 8.48 1.66
C CYS A 83 -6.73 8.65 0.16
N VAL A 84 -7.55 8.00 -0.66
CA VAL A 84 -7.53 8.16 -2.13
C VAL A 84 -8.00 9.57 -2.49
N MET A 85 -7.39 10.15 -3.51
CA MET A 85 -7.86 11.40 -4.12
C MET A 85 -8.99 11.07 -5.11
N ASP A 86 -10.11 11.76 -4.98
CA ASP A 86 -11.27 11.66 -5.88
C ASP A 86 -11.06 12.50 -7.16
#